data_AF-A0A8I2YV90-F1
#
_entry.id   AF-A0A8I2YV90-F1
#
_cell.length_a   1.000
_cell.length_b   1.000
_cell.length_c   1.000
_cell.angle_alpha   90.00
_cell.angle_beta   90.00
_cell.angle_gamma   90.00
#
_symmetry.space_group_name_H-M   'P 1'
#
loop_
_entity.id
_entity.type
_entity.pdbx_description
1 polymer ?
#
loop_
_entity_poly.entity_id
_entity_poly.type
_entity_poly.pdbx_seq_one_letter_code
_entity_poly.pdbx_strand_id
1 'polypeptide(L)'
;MQSDIRRLKRKEYLNDTLIEFGLRLWLNNLRMTDQALADQIYIFSPFFYSQFSCKKSIGAVPLFLTPLLTVYSAHNLEDGYKSMWRWTSKVNLFKKKYIIVPINEE
;
A
#
# COMPACT_ATOMS: atom_id res chain seq x y z
N MET A 1 -7.85 -7.97 19.06
CA MET A 1 -8.80 -9.08 18.77
C MET A 1 -10.25 -8.72 19.08
N GLN A 2 -10.67 -8.49 20.33
CA GLN A 2 -12.09 -8.14 20.60
C GLN A 2 -12.54 -6.81 19.97
N SER A 3 -11.62 -5.85 19.82
CA SER A 3 -11.85 -4.59 19.10
C SER A 3 -12.02 -4.80 17.59
N ASP A 4 -11.22 -5.68 16.98
CA ASP A 4 -11.29 -5.97 15.55
C ASP A 4 -12.62 -6.63 15.17
N ILE A 5 -13.14 -7.52 16.02
CA ILE A 5 -14.43 -8.18 15.81
C ILE A 5 -15.59 -7.17 15.82
N ARG A 6 -15.49 -6.08 16.59
CA ARG A 6 -16.53 -5.04 16.61
C ARG A 6 -16.63 -4.31 15.27
N ARG A 7 -15.50 -4.09 14.61
CA ARG A 7 -15.40 -3.41 13.31
C ARG A 7 -15.95 -4.20 12.13
N LEU A 8 -16.31 -5.47 12.33
CA LEU A 8 -17.07 -6.28 11.36
C LEU A 8 -18.59 -5.99 11.42
N LYS A 9 -19.05 -5.22 12.40
CA LYS A 9 -20.47 -4.82 12.48
C LYS A 9 -20.82 -3.85 11.36
N ARG A 10 -22.09 -3.87 10.96
CA ARG A 10 -22.62 -2.99 9.92
C ARG A 10 -22.33 -1.52 10.26
N LYS A 11 -21.90 -0.77 9.24
CA LYS A 11 -21.60 0.68 9.27
C LYS A 11 -20.34 1.10 10.05
N GLU A 12 -19.47 0.17 10.44
CA GLU A 12 -18.13 0.51 10.94
C GLU A 12 -17.07 0.33 9.85
N TYR A 13 -16.04 1.19 9.82
CA TYR A 13 -14.90 1.04 8.91
C TYR A 13 -14.06 -0.15 9.32
N LEU A 14 -13.60 -0.95 8.34
CA LEU A 14 -12.67 -2.05 8.57
C LEU A 14 -11.32 -1.54 9.07
N ASN A 15 -10.68 -2.30 9.95
CA ASN A 15 -9.31 -2.04 10.38
C ASN A 15 -8.31 -2.54 9.34
N ASP A 16 -7.10 -1.97 9.30
CA ASP A 16 -5.98 -2.46 8.50
C ASP A 16 -5.70 -3.94 8.79
N THR A 17 -5.80 -4.34 10.06
CA THR A 17 -5.68 -5.76 10.49
C THR A 17 -6.70 -6.67 9.80
N LEU A 18 -7.95 -6.21 9.64
CA LEU A 18 -9.01 -6.99 9.00
C LEU A 18 -8.82 -7.04 7.48
N ILE A 19 -8.39 -5.94 6.89
CA ILE A 19 -8.07 -5.86 5.45
C ILE A 19 -6.92 -6.81 5.13
N GLU A 20 -5.83 -6.77 5.90
CA GLU A 20 -4.70 -7.67 5.73
C GLU A 20 -5.11 -9.14 5.91
N PHE A 21 -5.90 -9.45 6.94
CA PHE A 21 -6.42 -10.79 7.17
C PHE A 21 -7.26 -11.30 5.99
N GLY A 22 -8.21 -10.48 5.51
CA GLY A 22 -9.11 -10.85 4.42
C GLY A 22 -8.33 -11.13 3.12
N LEU A 23 -7.36 -10.28 2.78
CA LEU A 23 -6.51 -10.47 1.60
C LEU A 23 -5.66 -11.74 1.69
N ARG A 24 -5.08 -12.03 2.86
CA ARG A 24 -4.34 -13.28 3.09
C ARG A 24 -5.25 -14.50 3.01
N LEU A 25 -6.46 -14.42 3.55
CA LEU A 25 -7.44 -15.50 3.47
C LEU A 25 -7.83 -15.79 2.02
N TRP A 26 -8.09 -14.76 1.21
CA TRP A 26 -8.39 -14.92 -0.21
C TRP A 26 -7.24 -15.51 -1.00
N LEU A 27 -6.01 -15.05 -0.76
CA LEU A 27 -4.83 -15.63 -1.41
C LEU A 27 -4.64 -17.10 -1.02
N ASN A 28 -4.88 -17.46 0.25
CA ASN A 28 -4.79 -18.83 0.71
C ASN A 28 -5.85 -19.73 0.08
N ASN A 29 -7.09 -19.25 -0.02
CA ASN A 29 -8.15 -19.96 -0.72
C ASN A 29 -7.80 -20.15 -2.21
N LEU A 30 -7.26 -19.12 -2.87
CA LEU A 30 -6.76 -19.23 -4.23
C LEU A 30 -5.63 -20.25 -4.34
N ARG A 31 -4.69 -20.32 -3.38
CA ARG A 31 -3.64 -21.35 -3.37
C ARG A 31 -4.19 -22.77 -3.31
N MET A 32 -5.31 -22.97 -2.62
CA MET A 32 -5.97 -24.28 -2.52
C MET A 32 -6.69 -24.67 -3.82
N THR A 33 -7.24 -23.70 -4.56
CA THR A 33 -7.94 -23.95 -5.82
C THR A 33 -6.99 -23.99 -7.03
N ASP A 34 -6.08 -23.02 -7.11
CA ASP A 34 -5.10 -22.85 -8.19
C ASP A 34 -3.83 -22.20 -7.64
N GLN A 35 -2.86 -23.06 -7.31
CA GLN A 35 -1.56 -22.63 -6.80
C GLN A 35 -0.76 -21.81 -7.83
N ALA A 36 -0.87 -22.14 -9.12
CA ALA A 36 -0.10 -21.48 -10.16
C ALA A 36 -0.54 -20.02 -10.35
N LEU A 37 -1.85 -19.76 -10.26
CA LEU A 37 -2.38 -18.41 -10.27
C LEU A 37 -1.98 -17.63 -9.01
N ALA A 38 -2.05 -18.27 -7.85
CA ALA A 38 -1.70 -17.62 -6.58
C ALA A 38 -0.23 -17.18 -6.52
N ASP A 39 0.69 -17.93 -7.13
CA ASP A 39 2.10 -17.54 -7.19
C ASP A 39 2.37 -16.38 -8.16
N GLN A 40 1.44 -16.10 -9.09
CA GLN A 40 1.50 -14.93 -9.98
C GLN A 40 0.93 -13.66 -9.33
N ILE A 41 0.29 -13.76 -8.16
CA ILE A 41 -0.31 -12.63 -7.44
C ILE A 41 0.65 -12.18 -6.33
N TYR A 42 0.83 -10.87 -6.20
CA TYR A 42 1.49 -10.28 -5.05
C TYR A 42 0.58 -9.24 -4.39
N ILE A 43 0.48 -9.32 -3.07
CA ILE A 43 -0.38 -8.46 -2.26
C ILE A 43 0.51 -7.62 -1.36
N PHE A 44 0.39 -6.30 -1.47
CA PHE A 44 1.02 -5.37 -0.54
C PHE A 44 0.23 -5.26 0.76
N SER A 45 0.93 -4.90 1.84
CA SER A 45 0.28 -4.51 3.08
C SER A 45 -0.55 -3.23 2.88
N PRO A 46 -1.67 -3.04 3.60
CA PRO A 46 -2.46 -1.80 3.56
C PRO A 46 -1.64 -0.53 3.85
N PHE A 47 -0.56 -0.65 4.63
CA PHE A 47 0.33 0.46 4.95
C PHE A 47 1.25 0.90 3.80
N PHE A 48 1.35 0.11 2.72
CA PHE A 48 2.24 0.40 1.60
C PHE A 48 1.91 1.75 0.97
N TYR A 49 0.63 1.96 0.65
CA TYR A 49 0.20 3.20 0.01
C TYR A 49 0.30 4.39 0.95
N SER A 50 -0.06 4.24 2.23
CA SER A 50 0.06 5.32 3.22
C SER A 50 1.50 5.80 3.41
N GLN A 51 2.48 4.88 3.34
CA GLN A 51 3.90 5.24 3.40
C GLN A 51 4.42 5.86 2.11
N PHE A 52 3.90 5.44 0.95
CA PHE A 52 4.22 6.05 -0.34
C PHE A 52 3.67 7.48 -0.45
N SER A 53 2.43 7.66 -0.02
CA SER A 53 1.69 8.93 -0.09
C SER A 53 1.98 9.87 1.06
N CYS A 54 3.06 9.67 1.83
CA CYS A 54 3.50 10.60 2.87
C CYS A 54 3.95 11.92 2.22
N LYS A 55 2.96 12.72 1.84
CA LYS A 55 3.11 14.10 1.44
C LYS A 55 3.57 14.83 2.70
N LYS A 56 4.87 15.10 2.83
CA LYS A 56 5.29 16.19 3.71
C LYS A 56 4.51 17.40 3.22
N SER A 57 3.60 17.91 4.05
CA SER A 57 2.71 19.01 3.72
C SER A 57 3.56 20.20 3.35
N ILE A 58 3.79 20.41 2.06
CA ILE A 58 4.37 21.65 1.58
C ILE A 58 3.19 22.62 1.60
N GLY A 59 3.12 23.42 2.68
CA GLY A 59 2.15 24.51 2.78
C GLY A 59 2.18 25.34 1.49
N ALA A 60 1.01 25.81 1.07
CA ALA A 60 0.80 26.52 -0.20
C ALA A 60 1.99 27.43 -0.55
N VAL A 61 2.75 27.03 -1.57
CA VAL A 61 3.98 27.71 -1.97
C VAL A 61 3.65 28.70 -3.09
N PRO A 62 4.07 29.97 -2.95
CA PRO A 62 3.83 30.99 -3.96
C PRO A 62 4.52 30.66 -5.30
N LEU A 63 3.89 31.09 -6.40
CA LEU A 63 4.23 30.70 -7.78
C LEU A 63 5.71 30.93 -8.16
N PHE A 64 6.39 31.90 -7.55
CA PHE A 64 7.81 32.18 -7.79
C PHE A 64 8.78 31.10 -7.26
N LEU A 65 8.33 30.22 -6.36
CA LEU A 65 9.12 29.10 -5.84
C LEU A 65 8.89 27.79 -6.61
N THR A 66 8.07 27.78 -7.67
CA THR A 66 7.74 26.55 -8.42
C THR A 66 8.95 25.75 -8.91
N PRO A 67 10.05 26.34 -9.42
CA PRO A 67 11.21 25.55 -9.85
C PRO A 67 11.89 24.82 -8.68
N LEU A 68 11.97 25.46 -7.51
CA LEU A 68 12.53 24.87 -6.30
C LEU A 68 11.61 23.78 -5.73
N LEU A 69 10.29 23.98 -5.83
CA LEU A 69 9.29 22.98 -5.46
C LEU A 69 9.40 21.74 -6.35
N THR A 70 9.59 21.87 -7.66
CA THR A 70 9.77 20.71 -8.55
C THR A 70 10.97 19.86 -8.12
N VAL A 71 12.08 20.51 -7.76
CA VAL A 71 13.28 19.83 -7.22
C VAL A 71 12.99 19.19 -5.85
N TYR A 72 12.30 19.89 -4.95
CA TYR A 72 11.96 19.38 -3.62
C TYR A 72 10.94 18.22 -3.69
N SER A 73 9.97 18.29 -4.60
CA SER A 73 8.98 17.24 -4.84
C SER A 73 9.61 16.01 -5.48
N ALA A 74 10.61 16.19 -6.36
CA ALA A 74 11.45 15.10 -6.85
C ALA A 74 12.26 14.45 -5.72
N HIS A 75 12.83 15.23 -4.79
CA HIS A 75 13.54 14.72 -3.63
C HIS A 75 12.63 13.91 -2.69
N ASN A 76 11.37 14.32 -2.50
CA ASN A 76 10.38 13.54 -1.75
C ASN A 76 9.95 12.27 -2.48
N LEU A 77 9.91 12.29 -3.82
CA LEU A 77 9.68 11.10 -4.63
C LEU A 77 10.82 10.08 -4.47
N GLU A 78 12.07 10.55 -4.43
CA GLU A 78 13.23 9.71 -4.12
C GLU A 78 13.16 9.13 -2.71
N ASP A 79 12.74 9.92 -1.72
CA ASP A 79 12.60 9.45 -0.34
C ASP A 79 11.46 8.41 -0.19
N GLY A 80 10.36 8.61 -0.91
CA GLY A 80 9.29 7.62 -1.07
C GLY A 80 9.81 6.34 -1.71
N TYR A 81 10.59 6.46 -2.80
CA TYR A 81 11.20 5.33 -3.49
C TYR A 81 12.20 4.56 -2.61
N LYS A 82 13.07 5.25 -1.89
CA LYS A 82 14.01 4.65 -0.91
C LYS A 82 13.27 3.91 0.21
N SER A 83 12.12 4.42 0.64
CA SER A 83 11.30 3.76 1.65
C SER A 83 10.67 2.49 1.10
N MET A 84 10.22 2.51 -0.16
CA MET A 84 9.64 1.36 -0.86
C MET A 84 10.64 0.25 -1.19
N TRP A 85 11.93 0.57 -1.34
CA TRP A 85 12.97 -0.44 -1.60
C TRP A 85 12.93 -1.59 -0.59
N ARG A 86 12.73 -1.30 0.71
CA ARG A 86 12.68 -2.35 1.75
C ARG A 86 11.50 -3.29 1.58
N TRP A 87 10.40 -2.81 1.00
CA TRP A 87 9.17 -3.58 0.76
C TRP A 87 9.31 -4.50 -0.45
N THR A 88 10.13 -4.11 -1.42
CA THR A 88 10.32 -4.86 -2.68
C THR A 88 11.66 -5.61 -2.73
N SER A 89 12.55 -5.44 -1.75
CA SER A 89 13.91 -5.99 -1.76
C SER A 89 13.99 -7.51 -1.86
N LYS A 90 12.93 -8.22 -1.43
CA LYS A 90 12.88 -9.70 -1.43
C LYS A 90 11.90 -10.26 -2.46
N VAL A 91 11.26 -9.40 -3.27
CA VAL A 91 10.21 -9.81 -4.19
C VAL A 91 10.43 -9.19 -5.56
N ASN A 92 10.49 -10.02 -6.59
CA ASN A 92 10.50 -9.53 -7.96
C ASN A 92 9.06 -9.29 -8.43
N LEU A 93 8.61 -8.03 -8.40
CA LEU A 93 7.28 -7.62 -8.82
C LEU A 93 7.03 -7.85 -10.32
N PHE A 94 8.04 -7.70 -11.17
CA PHE A 94 7.91 -7.85 -12.62
C PHE A 94 7.66 -9.30 -13.06
N LYS A 95 7.89 -10.27 -12.17
CA LYS A 95 7.52 -11.67 -12.40
C LYS A 95 6.07 -11.97 -12.02
N LYS A 96 5.35 -11.03 -11.41
CA LYS A 96 3.97 -11.19 -10.97
C LYS A 96 3.05 -10.65 -12.05
N LYS A 97 1.97 -11.38 -12.32
CA LYS A 97 0.94 -10.97 -13.28
C LYS A 97 -0.03 -9.95 -12.68
N TYR A 98 -0.29 -10.08 -11.38
CA TYR A 98 -1.18 -9.18 -10.65
C TYR A 98 -0.51 -8.64 -9.40
N ILE A 99 -0.66 -7.35 -9.18
CA ILE A 99 -0.17 -6.64 -8.00
C ILE A 99 -1.38 -5.98 -7.35
N ILE A 100 -1.67 -6.37 -6.11
CA ILE A 100 -2.78 -5.81 -5.34
C ILE A 100 -2.21 -4.82 -4.33
N VAL A 101 -2.65 -3.57 -4.44
CA VAL A 101 -2.30 -2.50 -3.52
C VAL A 101 -3.59 -2.03 -2.85
N PRO A 102 -3.80 -2.36 -1.57
CA PRO A 102 -4.93 -1.84 -0.82
C PRO A 102 -4.72 -0.34 -0.59
N ILE A 103 -5.71 0.47 -0.93
CA ILE A 103 -5.70 1.92 -0.73
C ILE A 103 -6.79 2.25 0.29
N ASN A 104 -6.38 2.89 1.38
CA ASN A 104 -7.25 3.44 2.40
C ASN A 104 -7.04 4.96 2.38
N GLU A 105 -7.94 5.68 1.71
CA GLU A 105 -7.98 7.15 1.67
C GLU A 105 -9.20 7.63 2.47
N GLU A 106 -9.01 8.67 3.29
CA GLU A 106 -10.09 9.36 4.00
C GLU A 106 -10.81 10.40 3.11
#